data_AF-A0A093U497-F1
#
_entry.id   AF-A0A093U497-F1
#
_cell.length_a   1.000
_cell.length_b   1.000
_cell.length_c   1.000
_cell.angle_alpha   90.00
_cell.angle_beta   90.00
_cell.angle_gamma   90.00
#
_symmetry.space_group_name_H-M   'P 1'
#
loop_
_entity.id
_entity.type
_entity.pdbx_description
1 polymer ?
#
loop_
_entity_poly.entity_id
_entity_poly.type
_entity_poly.pdbx_seq_one_letter_code
_entity_poly.pdbx_strand_id
1 'polypeptide(L)' 'MNTETENAIRSVAKSCRSEIINATAGQPKKNHDPIITRILDKHAKRITALPPNSFSAKLWLSYFVRVVDAEAK' A
#
# COMPACT_ATOMS: atom_id res chain seq x y z
N MET A 1 5.34 15.36 5.78
CA MET A 1 6.15 14.12 5.84
C MET A 1 7.48 14.44 5.19
N ASN A 2 8.62 13.97 5.72
CA ASN A 2 9.91 14.19 5.07
C ASN A 2 10.14 13.18 3.93
N THR A 3 11.08 13.50 3.05
CA THR A 3 11.41 12.71 1.86
C THR A 3 11.82 11.28 2.21
N GLU A 4 12.51 11.08 3.32
CA GLU A 4 12.94 9.76 3.78
C GLU A 4 11.75 8.86 4.14
N THR A 5 10.79 9.38 4.91
CA THR A 5 9.58 8.62 5.28
C THR A 5 8.72 8.35 4.06
N GLU A 6 8.57 9.32 3.16
CA GLU A 6 7.86 9.14 1.90
C GLU A 6 8.48 8.02 1.05
N ASN A 7 9.80 8.05 0.86
CA ASN A 7 10.51 7.02 0.10
C ASN A 7 10.39 5.63 0.75
N ALA A 8 10.45 5.56 2.08
CA ALA A 8 10.26 4.32 2.81
C ALA A 8 8.85 3.73 2.57
N ILE A 9 7.79 4.56 2.66
CA ILE A 9 6.43 4.10 2.40
C ILE A 9 6.23 3.75 0.91
N ARG A 10 6.80 4.52 -0.02
CA ARG A 10 6.78 4.20 -1.46
C ARG A 10 7.42 2.85 -1.77
N SER A 11 8.52 2.49 -1.10
CA SER A 11 9.14 1.17 -1.24
C SER A 11 8.20 0.03 -0.82
N VAL A 12 7.54 0.19 0.32
CA VAL A 12 6.51 -0.76 0.79
C VAL A 12 5.31 -0.78 -0.16
N ALA A 13 4.87 0.37 -0.65
CA ALA A 13 3.75 0.51 -1.58
C ALA A 13 4.00 -0.21 -2.92
N LYS A 14 5.21 -0.13 -3.48
CA LYS A 14 5.59 -0.88 -4.68
C LYS A 14 5.42 -2.39 -4.48
N SER A 15 5.93 -2.90 -3.35
CA SER A 15 5.78 -4.33 -3.00
C SER A 15 4.31 -4.71 -2.80
N CYS A 16 3.56 -3.87 -2.10
CA CYS A 16 2.14 -4.06 -1.85
C CYS A 16 1.33 -4.09 -3.16
N ARG A 17 1.60 -3.16 -4.08
CA ARG A 17 0.96 -3.09 -5.39
C ARG A 17 1.21 -4.37 -6.20
N SER A 18 2.46 -4.83 -6.29
CA SER A 18 2.77 -6.07 -7.01
C SER A 18 2.03 -7.28 -6.43
N GLU A 19 1.94 -7.38 -5.09
CA GLU A 19 1.18 -8.45 -4.44
C GLU A 19 -0.33 -8.33 -4.73
N ILE A 20 -0.90 -7.11 -4.71
CA ILE A 20 -2.31 -6.86 -5.05
C ILE A 20 -2.60 -7.32 -6.49
N ILE A 21 -1.79 -6.91 -7.46
CA ILE A 21 -1.99 -7.28 -8.88
C ILE A 21 -1.94 -8.80 -9.04
N ASN A 22 -0.94 -9.45 -8.47
CA ASN A 22 -0.80 -10.91 -8.56
C ASN A 22 -1.95 -11.66 -7.87
N ALA A 23 -2.41 -11.17 -6.71
CA ALA A 23 -3.46 -11.84 -5.94
C ALA A 23 -4.87 -11.60 -6.49
N THR A 24 -5.09 -10.49 -7.20
CA THR A 24 -6.37 -10.17 -7.84
C THR A 24 -6.45 -10.64 -9.29
N ALA A 25 -5.32 -11.01 -9.90
CA ALA A 25 -5.27 -11.61 -11.24
C ALA A 25 -6.14 -12.88 -11.28
N GLY A 26 -7.09 -12.91 -12.22
CA GLY A 26 -8.02 -14.03 -12.40
C GLY A 26 -9.13 -14.14 -11.34
N GLN A 27 -9.18 -13.25 -10.35
CA GLN A 27 -10.25 -13.23 -9.35
C GLN A 27 -11.45 -12.38 -9.82
N PRO A 28 -12.69 -12.78 -9.50
CA PRO A 28 -13.86 -11.92 -9.68
C PRO A 28 -13.75 -10.63 -8.88
N LYS A 29 -14.23 -9.50 -9.42
CA LYS A 29 -14.20 -8.18 -8.77
C LYS A 29 -14.77 -8.17 -7.34
N LYS A 30 -15.83 -8.96 -7.08
CA LYS A 30 -16.42 -9.12 -5.75
C LYS A 30 -15.44 -9.61 -4.67
N ASN A 31 -14.38 -10.31 -5.07
CA ASN A 31 -13.36 -10.84 -4.16
C ASN A 31 -12.18 -9.89 -3.97
N HIS A 32 -12.08 -8.81 -4.76
CA HIS A 32 -10.91 -7.93 -4.75
C HIS A 32 -10.78 -7.17 -3.43
N ASP A 33 -11.87 -6.57 -2.95
CA ASP A 33 -11.89 -5.79 -1.69
C ASP A 33 -11.31 -6.53 -0.47
N PRO A 34 -11.76 -7.75 -0.13
CA PRO A 34 -11.20 -8.49 1.00
C PRO A 34 -9.75 -8.91 0.77
N ILE A 35 -9.36 -9.24 -0.47
CA ILE A 35 -7.97 -9.57 -0.83
C ILE A 35 -7.06 -8.35 -0.62
N ILE A 36 -7.45 -7.20 -1.18
CA ILE A 36 -6.71 -5.93 -1.09
C ILE A 36 -6.58 -5.51 0.37
N THR A 37 -7.68 -5.56 1.13
CA THR A 37 -7.68 -5.19 2.55
C THR A 37 -6.69 -6.02 3.35
N ARG A 38 -6.69 -7.35 3.17
CA ARG A 38 -5.75 -8.25 3.85
C ARG A 38 -4.29 -7.96 3.47
N ILE A 39 -4.01 -7.67 2.20
CA ILE A 39 -2.66 -7.34 1.73
C ILE A 39 -2.21 -5.99 2.31
N LEU A 40 -3.08 -4.98 2.32
CA LEU A 40 -2.81 -3.68 2.94
C LEU A 40 -2.50 -3.83 4.43
N ASP A 41 -3.28 -4.63 5.17
CA ASP A 41 -3.04 -4.88 6.60
C ASP A 41 -1.69 -5.56 6.85
N LYS A 42 -1.32 -6.53 6.01
CA LYS A 42 -0.01 -7.21 6.08
C LYS A 42 1.14 -6.23 5.87
N HIS A 43 1.09 -5.40 4.84
CA HIS A 43 2.17 -4.47 4.50
C HIS A 43 2.21 -3.24 5.42
N ALA A 44 1.07 -2.78 5.92
CA ALA A 44 1.01 -1.65 6.85
C ALA A 44 1.80 -1.95 8.16
N LYS A 45 1.83 -3.20 8.61
CA LYS A 45 2.63 -3.62 9.79
C LYS A 45 4.14 -3.43 9.60
N ARG A 46 4.62 -3.35 8.35
CA ARG A 46 6.04 -3.09 8.03
C ARG A 46 6.41 -1.61 8.17
N ILE A 47 5.41 -0.73 8.25
CA ILE A 47 5.60 0.71 8.43
C ILE A 47 5.61 0.96 9.95
N THR A 48 6.80 0.95 10.53
CA THR A 48 7.01 1.06 11.99
C THR A 48 7.30 2.48 12.45
N ALA A 49 7.82 3.34 11.56
CA ALA A 49 8.17 4.71 11.86
C ALA A 49 7.27 5.66 11.05
N LEU A 50 6.32 6.28 11.74
CA LEU A 50 5.51 7.37 11.21
C LEU A 50 5.71 8.63 12.06
N PRO A 51 5.65 9.83 11.46
CA PRO A 51 5.67 11.06 12.24
C PRO A 51 4.51 11.09 13.25
N PRO A 52 4.70 11.73 14.43
CA PRO A 52 3.60 11.94 15.36
C PRO A 52 2.48 12.75 14.69
N ASN A 53 1.23 12.54 15.10
CA ASN A 53 0.04 13.18 14.54
C ASN A 53 -0.18 12.97 13.03
N SER A 54 0.32 11.85 12.48
CA SER A 54 0.09 11.47 11.09
C SER A 54 -1.05 10.45 10.95
N PHE A 55 -1.57 10.31 9.73
CA PHE A 55 -2.54 9.25 9.42
C PHE A 55 -1.97 7.85 9.67
N SER A 56 -2.86 6.86 9.81
CA SER A 56 -2.43 5.49 10.03
C SER A 56 -1.57 4.95 8.88
N ALA A 57 -0.68 4.01 9.20
CA ALA A 57 0.16 3.32 8.22
C ALA A 57 -0.65 2.74 7.05
N LYS A 58 -1.82 2.17 7.35
CA LYS A 58 -2.73 1.62 6.34
C LYS A 58 -3.25 2.70 5.39
N LEU A 59 -3.63 3.88 5.91
CA LEU A 59 -4.15 4.96 5.08
C LEU A 59 -3.06 5.54 4.18
N TRP A 60 -1.86 5.78 4.73
CA TRP A 60 -0.71 6.21 3.94
C TRP A 60 -0.35 5.18 2.87
N LEU A 61 -0.30 3.90 3.23
CA LEU A 61 0.00 2.84 2.29
C LEU A 61 -1.04 2.79 1.15
N SER A 62 -2.32 2.87 1.47
CA SER A 62 -3.39 2.91 0.47
C SER A 62 -3.25 4.10 -0.48
N TYR A 63 -2.88 5.28 0.03
CA TYR A 63 -2.60 6.45 -0.80
C TYR A 63 -1.41 6.22 -1.73
N PHE A 64 -0.26 5.78 -1.20
CA PHE A 64 0.96 5.60 -2.00
C PHE A 64 0.86 4.45 -2.99
N VAL A 65 0.07 3.40 -2.71
CA VAL A 65 -0.22 2.35 -3.70
C VAL A 65 -0.89 2.96 -4.93
N ARG A 66 -1.84 3.89 -4.76
CA ARG A 66 -2.50 4.59 -5.89
C ARG A 66 -1.55 5.53 -6.62
N VAL A 67 -0.68 6.25 -5.90
CA VAL A 67 0.33 7.12 -6.51
C VAL A 67 1.28 6.31 -7.39
N VAL A 68 1.87 5.24 -6.84
CA VAL A 68 2.78 4.35 -7.59
C VAL A 68 2.07 3.67 -8.76
N ASP A 69 0.79 3.32 -8.61
CA ASP A 69 0.00 2.76 -9.71
C ASP A 69 -0.21 3.76 -10.85
N ALA A 70 -0.50 5.02 -10.53
CA ALA A 70 -0.62 6.09 -11.52
C ALA A 70 0.70 6.42 -12.21
N GLU A 71 1.83 6.37 -11.49
CA GLU A 71 3.18 6.57 -12.06
C GLU A 71 3.62 5.44 -12.98
N ALA A 72 3.11 4.23 -12.78
CA ALA A 72 3.46 3.05 -13.59
C ALA A 72 2.62 2.90 -14.87
N LYS A 73 1.71 3.84 -15.13
CA LYS A 73 0.77 3.86 -16.25
C LYS A 73 1.17 4.93 -17.26
#